data_AF-A0A7R8UVE5-F1
#
_entry.id   AF-A0A7R8UVE5-F1
#
_cell.length_a   1.000
_cell.length_b   1.000
_cell.length_c   1.000
_cell.angle_alpha   90.00
_cell.angle_beta   90.00
_cell.angle_gamma   90.00
#
_symmetry.space_group_name_H-M   'P 1'
#
loop_
_entity.id
_entity.type
_entity.pdbx_description
1 polymer ?
#
loop_
_entity_poly.entity_id
_entity_poly.type
_entity_poly.pdbx_seq_one_letter_code
_entity_poly.pdbx_strand_id
1 'polypeptide(L)'
;MEYEQIKIAKLEHALTEVMAELRAARALNEKLSALIDNLNKKLEEKEMPVKTENNKRIRLEIPSASEDGNESPAEEEPLADSQSEEASSMDEDEMDVQDDKTDDFPPLPPPKPVVQLPPPPKPITKVQIFQFYHFRFLRSRYAVIMEAGVSNPFSGNITGH
;
A
#
# COMPACT_ATOMS: atom_id res chain seq x y z
N MET A 1 34.01 -30.18 -44.70
CA MET A 1 35.16 -30.34 -43.78
C MET A 1 35.47 -29.02 -43.06
N GLU A 2 36.25 -28.09 -43.61
CA GLU A 2 36.62 -26.84 -42.90
C GLU A 2 35.41 -25.95 -42.55
N TYR A 3 34.46 -25.80 -43.48
CA TYR A 3 33.22 -25.06 -43.24
C TYR A 3 32.37 -25.64 -42.10
N GLU A 4 32.33 -26.97 -41.98
CA GLU A 4 31.55 -27.66 -40.94
C GLU A 4 32.22 -27.52 -39.57
N GLN A 5 33.55 -27.55 -39.51
CA GLN A 5 34.30 -27.29 -38.27
C GLN A 5 34.07 -25.88 -37.75
N ILE A 6 34.08 -24.87 -38.61
CA ILE A 6 33.76 -23.48 -38.23
C ILE A 6 32.32 -23.38 -37.69
N LYS A 7 31.38 -24.09 -38.30
CA LYS A 7 29.98 -24.09 -37.84
C LYS A 7 29.82 -24.75 -36.47
N ILE A 8 30.50 -25.87 -36.24
CA ILE A 8 30.49 -26.55 -34.94
C ILE A 8 31.09 -25.65 -33.86
N ALA A 9 32.25 -25.03 -34.11
CA ALA A 9 32.90 -24.12 -33.16
C ALA A 9 32.00 -22.92 -32.79
N LYS A 10 31.25 -22.37 -33.76
CA LYS A 10 30.28 -21.30 -33.49
C LYS A 10 29.11 -21.76 -32.61
N LEU A 11 28.61 -22.97 -32.83
CA LEU A 11 27.54 -23.55 -32.02
C LEU A 11 28.01 -23.86 -30.60
N GLU A 12 29.23 -24.38 -30.44
CA GLU A 12 29.84 -24.63 -29.13
C GLU A 12 30.05 -23.33 -28.34
N HIS A 13 30.48 -22.26 -29.02
CA HIS A 13 30.61 -20.94 -28.42
C HIS A 13 29.25 -20.40 -27.93
N ALA A 14 28.24 -20.40 -28.80
CA ALA A 14 26.89 -19.95 -28.46
C ALA A 14 26.28 -20.78 -27.30
N LEU A 15 26.48 -22.11 -27.31
CA LEU A 15 26.04 -22.97 -26.22
C LEU A 15 26.73 -22.60 -24.90
N THR A 16 28.03 -22.28 -24.95
CA THR A 16 28.80 -21.89 -23.77
C THR A 16 28.30 -20.56 -23.19
N GLU A 17 28.01 -19.58 -24.04
CA GLU A 17 27.42 -18.29 -23.64
C GLU A 17 26.06 -18.49 -22.97
N VAL A 18 25.15 -19.22 -23.61
CA VAL A 18 23.81 -19.50 -23.06
C VAL A 18 23.90 -20.27 -21.73
N MET A 19 24.84 -21.22 -21.60
CA MET A 19 25.07 -21.91 -20.33
C MET A 19 25.59 -20.97 -19.24
N ALA A 20 26.44 -20.00 -19.58
CA ALA A 20 26.93 -19.01 -18.63
C ALA A 20 25.80 -18.10 -18.15
N GLU A 21 24.95 -17.61 -19.06
CA GLU A 21 23.76 -16.82 -18.73
C GLU A 21 22.79 -17.60 -17.85
N LEU A 22 22.54 -18.88 -18.16
CA LEU A 22 21.68 -19.74 -17.36
C LEU A 22 22.21 -19.90 -15.93
N ARG A 23 23.54 -20.07 -15.76
CA ARG A 23 24.16 -20.13 -14.43
C ARG A 23 24.00 -18.81 -13.67
N ALA A 24 24.20 -17.67 -14.34
CA ALA A 24 24.02 -16.36 -13.73
C ALA A 24 22.56 -16.13 -13.30
N ALA A 25 21.59 -16.52 -14.14
CA ALA A 25 20.17 -16.43 -13.83
C ALA A 25 19.77 -17.32 -12.64
N ARG A 26 20.30 -18.54 -12.56
CA ARG A 26 20.09 -19.43 -11.40
C ARG A 26 20.64 -18.82 -10.11
N ALA A 27 21.86 -18.29 -10.14
CA ALA A 27 22.46 -17.63 -8.98
C ALA A 27 21.68 -16.38 -8.54
N LEU A 28 21.12 -15.62 -9.49
CA LEU A 28 20.23 -14.49 -9.18
C LEU A 28 18.95 -14.99 -8.47
N ASN A 29 18.35 -16.07 -8.97
CA ASN A 29 17.12 -16.63 -8.41
C ASN A 29 17.33 -17.15 -6.97
N GLU A 30 18.46 -17.82 -6.72
CA GLU A 30 18.85 -18.24 -5.37
C GLU A 30 19.00 -17.05 -4.42
N LYS A 31 19.66 -15.96 -4.87
CA LYS A 31 19.77 -14.72 -4.09
C LYS A 31 18.41 -14.09 -3.80
N LEU A 32 17.52 -14.04 -4.79
CA LEU A 32 16.16 -13.50 -4.62
C LEU A 32 15.34 -14.34 -3.64
N SER A 33 15.43 -15.67 -3.73
CA SER A 33 14.77 -16.58 -2.78
C SER A 33 15.27 -16.34 -1.35
N ALA A 34 16.58 -16.24 -1.15
CA ALA A 34 17.16 -15.94 0.16
C ALA A 34 16.72 -14.56 0.70
N LEU A 35 16.55 -13.55 -0.17
CA LEU A 35 16.04 -12.24 0.23
C LEU A 35 14.56 -12.31 0.64
N ILE A 36 13.74 -13.08 -0.06
CA ILE A 36 12.33 -13.30 0.31
C ILE A 36 12.25 -13.93 1.70
N ASP A 37 13.02 -14.98 1.95
CA ASP A 37 13.04 -15.64 3.26
C ASP A 37 13.51 -14.69 4.37
N ASN A 38 14.51 -13.84 4.09
CA ASN A 38 14.97 -12.82 5.04
C ASN A 38 13.88 -11.78 5.35
N LEU A 39 13.15 -11.34 4.33
CA LEU A 39 12.06 -10.38 4.49
C LEU A 39 10.89 -10.99 5.26
N ASN A 40 10.51 -12.24 4.97
CA ASN A 40 9.47 -12.96 5.71
C ASN A 40 9.86 -13.11 7.18
N LYS A 41 11.10 -13.51 7.47
CA LYS A 41 11.60 -13.59 8.84
C LYS A 41 11.55 -12.24 9.57
N LYS A 42 11.98 -11.16 8.90
CA LYS A 42 11.90 -9.79 9.47
C LYS A 42 10.46 -9.34 9.70
N LEU A 43 9.52 -9.78 8.87
CA LEU A 43 8.10 -9.49 9.03
C LEU A 43 7.55 -10.22 10.25
N GLU A 44 7.84 -11.51 10.41
CA GLU A 44 7.48 -12.28 11.61
C GLU A 44 8.06 -11.68 12.89
N GLU A 45 9.36 -11.31 12.87
CA GLU A 45 10.04 -10.65 13.99
C GLU A 45 9.39 -9.31 14.37
N LYS A 46 8.79 -8.59 13.41
CA LYS A 46 8.07 -7.33 13.65
C LYS A 46 6.59 -7.50 13.99
N GLU A 47 5.93 -8.57 13.54
CA GLU A 47 4.53 -8.83 13.90
C GLU A 47 4.35 -9.27 15.35
N MET A 48 5.30 -10.06 15.88
CA MET A 48 5.29 -10.53 17.26
C MET A 48 5.26 -9.40 18.32
N PRO A 49 6.07 -8.32 18.22
CA PRO A 49 5.99 -7.20 19.14
C PRO A 49 4.68 -6.41 18.99
N VAL A 50 4.12 -6.27 17.79
CA VAL A 50 2.86 -5.54 17.59
C VAL A 50 1.67 -6.28 18.24
N LYS A 51 1.60 -7.60 18.11
CA LYS A 51 0.54 -8.42 18.74
C LYS A 51 0.66 -8.43 20.27
N THR A 52 1.88 -8.50 20.79
CA THR A 52 2.12 -8.49 22.25
C THR A 52 1.92 -7.10 22.86
N GLU A 53 2.27 -6.03 22.16
CA GLU A 53 2.07 -4.65 22.62
C GLU A 53 0.59 -4.23 22.54
N ASN A 54 -0.12 -4.60 21.48
CA ASN A 54 -1.58 -4.40 21.41
C ASN A 54 -2.32 -5.19 22.51
N ASN A 55 -1.94 -6.44 22.78
CA ASN A 55 -2.53 -7.20 23.88
C ASN A 55 -2.21 -6.60 25.26
N LYS A 56 -1.04 -5.98 25.44
CA LYS A 56 -0.71 -5.22 26.66
C LYS A 56 -1.55 -3.95 26.79
N ARG A 57 -1.78 -3.22 25.70
CA ARG A 57 -2.64 -2.01 25.69
C ARG A 57 -4.11 -2.37 25.94
N ILE A 58 -4.64 -3.41 25.29
CA ILE A 58 -6.02 -3.89 25.49
C ILE A 58 -6.26 -4.34 26.94
N ARG A 59 -5.27 -4.96 27.59
CA ARG A 59 -5.37 -5.37 29.01
C ARG A 59 -5.42 -4.19 30.01
N LEU A 60 -5.13 -2.96 29.59
CA LEU A 60 -5.18 -1.78 30.45
C LEU A 60 -6.49 -0.96 30.34
N GLU A 61 -7.36 -1.26 29.37
CA GLU A 61 -8.60 -0.49 29.13
C GLU A 61 -9.90 -1.21 29.52
N ILE A 62 -9.83 -2.46 30.01
CA ILE A 62 -10.97 -3.06 30.70
C ILE A 62 -10.79 -2.72 32.18
N PRO A 63 -11.55 -1.76 32.76
CA PRO A 63 -11.58 -1.61 34.21
C PRO A 63 -11.98 -2.97 34.78
N SER A 64 -11.13 -3.48 35.68
CA SER A 64 -11.37 -4.64 36.52
C SER A 64 -12.65 -4.40 37.32
N ALA A 65 -13.79 -4.72 36.72
CA ALA A 65 -15.04 -4.89 37.42
C ALA A 65 -14.98 -6.27 38.10
N SER A 66 -14.96 -6.20 39.44
CA SER A 66 -15.46 -7.19 40.39
C SER A 66 -14.84 -8.60 40.39
N GLU A 67 -13.99 -8.79 41.39
CA GLU A 67 -14.07 -9.83 42.41
C GLU A 67 -15.44 -10.55 42.55
N ASP A 68 -15.33 -11.84 42.88
CA ASP A 68 -16.30 -12.74 43.52
C ASP A 68 -17.48 -13.35 42.74
N GLY A 69 -17.58 -14.67 42.91
CA GLY A 69 -18.37 -15.56 42.07
C GLY A 69 -19.85 -15.62 42.39
N ASN A 70 -20.60 -16.22 41.46
CA ASN A 70 -21.73 -17.05 41.82
C ASN A 70 -22.15 -17.92 40.62
N GLU A 71 -22.08 -19.23 40.81
CA GLU A 71 -22.93 -20.18 40.08
C GLU A 71 -24.39 -19.99 40.56
N SER A 72 -25.33 -19.74 39.65
CA SER A 72 -26.66 -20.40 39.61
C SER A 72 -27.61 -19.73 38.60
N PRO A 73 -28.41 -20.51 37.85
CA PRO A 73 -29.48 -20.04 36.96
C PRO A 73 -30.86 -20.03 37.67
N ALA A 74 -31.81 -19.27 37.10
CA ALA A 74 -33.27 -19.26 37.34
C ALA A 74 -33.80 -18.67 38.67
N GLU A 75 -34.61 -17.60 38.58
CA GLU A 75 -36.03 -17.53 39.00
C GLU A 75 -36.59 -16.09 38.90
N GLU A 76 -37.92 -15.99 38.93
CA GLU A 76 -38.84 -14.96 38.41
C GLU A 76 -39.06 -13.70 39.29
N GLU A 77 -39.37 -12.57 38.61
CA GLU A 77 -40.37 -11.49 38.92
C GLU A 77 -40.37 -10.70 40.27
N PRO A 78 -41.15 -9.60 40.46
CA PRO A 78 -41.28 -8.35 39.68
C PRO A 78 -41.34 -7.05 40.56
N LEU A 79 -41.45 -5.88 39.91
CA LEU A 79 -42.10 -4.61 40.37
C LEU A 79 -41.62 -3.89 41.65
N ALA A 80 -41.09 -2.66 41.49
CA ALA A 80 -41.43 -1.50 42.32
C ALA A 80 -41.07 -0.17 41.63
N ASP A 81 -42.09 0.67 41.42
CA ASP A 81 -41.95 2.07 41.03
C ASP A 81 -41.21 2.87 42.11
N SER A 82 -40.35 3.81 41.73
CA SER A 82 -40.01 4.95 42.58
C SER A 82 -39.68 6.17 41.73
N GLN A 83 -40.54 7.17 41.95
CA GLN A 83 -40.50 8.54 41.46
C GLN A 83 -39.25 9.29 41.96
N SER A 84 -38.66 10.12 41.11
CA SER A 84 -38.32 11.51 41.45
C SER A 84 -37.76 12.23 40.22
N GLU A 85 -38.57 13.14 39.68
CA GLU A 85 -38.12 14.33 38.98
C GLU A 85 -37.18 15.13 39.90
N GLU A 86 -36.09 15.68 39.38
CA GLU A 86 -35.75 17.06 39.69
C GLU A 86 -34.80 17.65 38.65
N ALA A 87 -35.31 18.66 37.96
CA ALA A 87 -34.58 19.60 37.13
C ALA A 87 -33.89 20.63 38.05
N SER A 88 -32.61 20.89 37.84
CA SER A 88 -31.99 22.12 38.33
C SER A 88 -31.49 22.94 37.15
N SER A 89 -32.34 23.87 36.73
CA SER A 89 -31.98 25.13 36.06
C SER A 89 -31.03 25.92 36.95
N MET A 90 -29.92 26.42 36.40
CA MET A 90 -29.21 27.53 37.02
C MET A 90 -28.97 28.60 35.95
N ASP A 91 -29.56 29.75 36.28
CA ASP A 91 -29.80 30.92 35.46
C ASP A 91 -28.53 31.72 35.13
N GLU A 92 -28.77 32.62 34.19
CA GLU A 92 -27.92 33.65 33.62
C GLU A 92 -27.11 34.46 34.64
N ASP A 93 -25.84 34.67 34.32
CA ASP A 93 -25.12 35.87 34.75
C ASP A 93 -24.69 36.65 33.50
N GLU A 94 -25.39 37.75 33.28
CA GLU A 94 -25.05 38.84 32.37
C GLU A 94 -23.67 39.41 32.77
N MET A 95 -22.70 39.38 31.87
CA MET A 95 -21.48 40.18 31.99
C MET A 95 -21.67 41.48 31.21
N ASP A 96 -22.05 42.54 31.92
CA ASP A 96 -22.06 43.92 31.41
C ASP A 96 -20.63 44.33 31.04
N VAL A 97 -20.30 44.26 29.74
CA VAL A 97 -19.04 44.82 29.21
C VAL A 97 -19.31 46.27 28.82
N GLN A 98 -18.74 47.18 29.61
CA GLN A 98 -18.70 48.61 29.37
C GLN A 98 -18.17 48.95 27.96
N ASP A 99 -18.97 49.75 27.25
CA ASP A 99 -18.53 50.61 26.15
C ASP A 99 -17.47 51.59 26.66
N ASP A 100 -16.22 51.43 26.25
CA ASP A 100 -15.33 52.58 26.13
C ASP A 100 -14.14 52.32 25.17
N LYS A 101 -13.88 53.33 24.33
CA LYS A 101 -12.76 53.53 23.38
C LYS A 101 -12.93 53.06 21.93
N THR A 102 -13.22 54.08 21.12
CA THR A 102 -12.72 54.28 19.76
C THR A 102 -11.20 54.06 19.69
N ASP A 103 -10.76 52.91 19.19
CA ASP A 103 -9.42 52.74 18.63
C ASP A 103 -9.55 52.63 17.12
N ASP A 104 -9.05 53.67 16.43
CA ASP A 104 -8.80 53.71 15.00
C ASP A 104 -7.91 52.52 14.60
N PHE A 105 -8.51 51.38 14.30
CA PHE A 105 -7.79 50.28 13.66
C PHE A 105 -7.43 50.71 12.23
N PRO A 106 -6.13 50.81 11.88
CA PRO A 106 -5.75 51.09 10.52
C PRO A 106 -6.30 49.99 9.60
N PRO A 107 -6.80 50.33 8.39
CA PRO A 107 -7.39 49.35 7.50
C PRO A 107 -6.38 48.24 7.19
N LEU A 108 -6.86 47.00 7.27
CA LEU A 108 -6.06 45.80 7.05
C LEU A 108 -5.33 45.87 5.70
N PRO A 109 -4.03 45.52 5.63
CA PRO A 109 -3.29 45.52 4.38
C PRO A 109 -3.94 44.55 3.38
N PRO A 110 -3.96 44.91 2.08
CA PRO A 110 -4.57 44.07 1.05
C PRO A 110 -3.94 42.66 1.05
N PRO A 111 -4.75 41.60 0.89
CA PRO A 111 -4.27 40.24 0.95
C PRO A 111 -3.19 40.01 -0.11
N LYS A 112 -2.03 39.50 0.33
CA LYS A 112 -0.94 39.14 -0.58
C LYS A 112 -1.45 38.18 -1.66
N PRO A 113 -1.02 38.33 -2.93
CA PRO A 113 -1.37 37.39 -3.97
C PRO A 113 -0.91 36.00 -3.53
N VAL A 114 -1.89 35.11 -3.33
CA VAL A 114 -1.64 33.71 -3.01
C VAL A 114 -0.81 33.15 -4.15
N VAL A 115 0.46 32.84 -3.86
CA VAL A 115 1.32 32.10 -4.78
C VAL A 115 0.62 30.77 -5.01
N GLN A 116 -0.09 30.65 -6.14
CA GLN A 116 -0.72 29.39 -6.53
C GLN A 116 0.39 28.38 -6.74
N LEU A 117 0.58 27.50 -5.76
CA LEU A 117 1.42 26.33 -5.90
C LEU A 117 0.86 25.49 -7.06
N PRO A 118 1.71 24.98 -7.97
CA PRO A 118 1.25 24.10 -9.03
C PRO A 118 0.55 22.88 -8.41
N PRO A 119 -0.58 22.44 -8.97
CA PRO A 119 -1.34 21.34 -8.41
C PRO A 119 -0.46 20.07 -8.32
N PRO A 120 -0.56 19.31 -7.22
CA PRO A 120 0.24 18.11 -7.04
C PRO A 120 0.00 17.11 -8.19
N PRO A 121 1.03 16.38 -8.63
CA PRO A 121 0.89 15.39 -9.68
C PRO A 121 -0.15 14.35 -9.27
N LYS A 122 -1.05 14.01 -10.20
CA LYS A 122 -2.10 13.02 -9.94
C LYS A 122 -1.45 11.67 -9.56
N PRO A 123 -1.97 10.99 -8.53
CA PRO A 123 -1.44 9.69 -8.13
C PRO A 123 -1.61 8.69 -9.28
N ILE A 124 -0.53 7.97 -9.59
CA ILE A 124 -0.53 6.94 -10.63
C ILE A 124 -1.34 5.75 -10.12
N THR A 125 -2.38 5.37 -10.87
CA THR A 125 -3.26 4.26 -10.47
C THR A 125 -2.60 2.92 -10.74
N LYS A 126 -2.98 1.87 -9.99
CA LYS A 126 -2.49 0.49 -10.21
C LYS A 126 -2.72 0.01 -11.66
N VAL A 127 -3.78 0.48 -12.29
CA VAL A 127 -4.10 0.21 -13.71
C VAL A 127 -3.05 0.81 -14.65
N GLN A 128 -2.62 2.06 -14.41
CA GLN A 128 -1.59 2.73 -15.21
C GLN A 128 -0.22 2.06 -15.07
N ILE A 129 0.11 1.57 -13.87
CA ILE A 129 1.34 0.80 -13.63
C ILE A 129 1.31 -0.50 -14.41
N PHE A 130 0.20 -1.23 -14.38
CA PHE A 130 0.04 -2.47 -15.15
C PHE A 130 0.15 -2.22 -16.66
N GLN A 131 -0.50 -1.18 -17.17
CA GLN A 131 -0.39 -0.77 -18.58
C GLN A 131 1.06 -0.46 -18.97
N PHE A 132 1.80 0.28 -18.13
CA PHE A 132 3.20 0.62 -18.39
C PHE A 132 4.10 -0.62 -18.52
N TYR A 133 4.00 -1.57 -17.60
CA TYR A 133 4.78 -2.81 -17.65
C TYR A 133 4.32 -3.74 -18.79
N HIS A 134 3.02 -3.80 -19.07
CA HIS A 134 2.46 -4.59 -20.16
C HIS A 134 2.97 -4.11 -21.53
N PHE A 135 2.97 -2.80 -21.77
CA PHE A 135 3.50 -2.22 -23.00
C PHE A 135 5.01 -2.43 -23.15
N ARG A 136 5.78 -2.31 -22.06
CA ARG A 136 7.21 -2.60 -22.09
C ARG A 136 7.51 -4.07 -22.42
N PHE A 137 6.74 -4.99 -21.83
CA PHE A 137 6.86 -6.41 -22.10
C PHE A 137 6.48 -6.77 -23.54
N LEU A 138 5.36 -6.24 -24.06
CA LEU A 138 4.96 -6.42 -25.45
C LEU A 138 6.05 -5.91 -26.39
N ARG A 139 6.57 -4.71 -26.16
CA ARG A 139 7.61 -4.11 -27.01
C ARG A 139 8.91 -4.92 -27.02
N SER A 140 9.35 -5.48 -25.88
CA SER A 140 10.54 -6.34 -25.88
C SER A 140 10.29 -7.66 -26.63
N ARG A 141 9.11 -8.25 -26.47
CA ARG A 141 8.74 -9.48 -27.17
C ARG A 141 8.66 -9.29 -28.69
N TYR A 142 8.10 -8.17 -29.15
CA TYR A 142 8.09 -7.83 -30.58
C TYR A 142 9.48 -7.51 -31.14
N ALA A 143 10.36 -6.89 -30.34
CA ALA A 143 11.74 -6.66 -30.75
C ALA A 143 12.48 -7.98 -31.03
N VAL A 144 12.33 -8.97 -30.13
CA VAL A 144 12.91 -10.31 -30.32
C VAL A 144 12.36 -11.02 -31.56
N ILE A 145 11.05 -10.87 -31.85
CA ILE A 145 10.43 -11.49 -33.04
C ILE A 145 10.94 -10.84 -34.34
N MET A 146 11.06 -9.50 -34.35
CA MET A 146 11.59 -8.75 -35.50
C MET A 146 13.08 -9.04 -35.75
N GLU A 147 13.87 -9.17 -34.68
CA GLU A 147 15.30 -9.50 -34.75
C GLU A 147 15.54 -10.96 -35.17
N ALA A 148 14.64 -11.88 -34.79
CA ALA A 148 14.72 -13.29 -35.17
C ALA A 148 14.29 -13.58 -36.63
N GLY A 149 13.89 -12.57 -37.42
CA GLY A 149 13.50 -12.74 -38.82
C GLY A 149 12.29 -13.66 -39.02
N VAL A 150 11.53 -13.95 -37.96
CA VAL A 150 10.33 -14.79 -38.03
C VAL A 150 9.22 -13.92 -38.60
N SER A 151 8.92 -14.12 -39.89
CA SER A 151 7.76 -13.54 -40.55
C SER A 151 6.53 -13.70 -39.66
N ASN A 152 5.87 -12.58 -39.39
CA ASN A 152 4.70 -12.46 -38.53
C ASN A 152 3.72 -13.64 -38.78
N PRO A 153 3.41 -14.49 -37.79
CA PRO A 153 2.56 -15.67 -38.01
C PRO A 153 1.10 -15.32 -38.39
N PHE A 154 0.76 -14.02 -38.35
CA PHE A 154 -0.53 -13.47 -38.75
C PHE A 154 -0.53 -12.77 -40.12
N SER A 155 0.57 -12.76 -40.88
CA SER A 155 0.52 -12.35 -42.30
C SER A 155 0.00 -13.51 -43.16
N GLY A 156 -1.25 -13.91 -42.89
CA GLY A 156 -2.05 -14.61 -43.87
C GLY A 156 -2.13 -13.72 -45.10
N ASN A 157 -1.71 -14.30 -46.23
CA ASN A 157 -1.67 -13.72 -47.55
C ASN A 157 -3.07 -13.18 -47.95
N ILE A 158 -3.34 -11.92 -47.67
CA ILE A 158 -4.48 -11.19 -48.24
C ILE A 158 -3.90 -10.38 -49.40
N THR A 159 -4.35 -10.75 -50.61
CA THR A 159 -4.16 -10.13 -51.94
C THR A 159 -3.03 -10.65 -52.84
N GLY A 160 -3.44 -11.50 -53.79
CA GLY A 160 -2.97 -11.60 -55.17
C GLY A 160 -3.99 -12.47 -55.92
N HIS A 161 -4.93 -11.92 -56.70
CA HIS A 161 -4.73 -11.48 -58.08
C HIS A 161 -3.39 -11.82 -58.71
#